data_AF-A0A932CEH0-F1
#
_entry.id   AF-A0A932CEH0-F1
#
_cell.length_a   1.000
_cell.length_b   1.000
_cell.length_c   1.000
_cell.angle_alpha   90.00
_cell.angle_beta   90.00
_cell.angle_gamma   90.00
#
_symmetry.space_group_name_H-M   'P 1'
#
loop_
_entity.id
_entity.type
_entity.pdbx_description
1 polymer ?
#
loop_
_entity_poly.entity_id
_entity_poly.type
_entity_poly.pdbx_seq_one_letter_code
_entity_poly.pdbx_strand_id
1 'polypeptide(L)'
;MTKAAICMLLAVLFTASGGVIACKSSPSPTTEEVSVRVYADPATETTLQGISENNLAKYTQYGNAAFKAAVTQETLNATAAQINSQLGTYQSKEFLRVEEQQGYTLVHYKAKFSKGEVGIRMVFDKDNLVAGQWFE
;
A
#
# COMPACT_ATOMS: atom_id res chain seq x y z
N MET A 1 17.25 -44.64 32.53
CA MET A 1 18.06 -44.55 33.77
C MET A 1 18.51 -43.09 33.88
N THR A 2 17.72 -42.28 34.60
CA THR A 2 18.08 -41.63 35.89
C THR A 2 19.03 -40.45 35.70
N LYS A 3 18.68 -39.21 36.04
CA LYS A 3 18.17 -38.78 37.35
C LYS A 3 17.13 -37.65 37.26
N ALA A 4 16.11 -37.80 38.10
CA ALA A 4 15.20 -36.77 38.57
C ALA A 4 15.84 -35.96 39.72
N ALA A 5 15.33 -34.74 39.95
CA ALA A 5 15.05 -34.08 41.25
C ALA A 5 14.92 -32.56 41.00
N ILE A 6 13.72 -31.97 40.99
CA ILE A 6 12.91 -31.55 42.15
C ILE A 6 13.55 -30.39 42.93
N CYS A 7 12.93 -29.20 42.84
CA CYS A 7 12.58 -28.32 43.97
C CYS A 7 11.69 -27.20 43.41
N MET A 8 10.35 -27.30 43.55
CA MET A 8 9.56 -26.78 44.67
C MET A 8 9.48 -25.23 44.60
N LEU A 9 8.43 -24.69 43.96
CA LEU A 9 7.19 -24.23 44.58
C LEU A 9 7.29 -22.76 45.06
N LEU A 10 6.67 -21.85 44.31
CA LEU A 10 6.14 -20.60 44.84
C LEU A 10 4.85 -20.28 44.10
N ALA A 11 3.77 -20.40 44.85
CA ALA A 11 2.41 -20.18 44.40
C ALA A 11 1.93 -18.79 44.85
N VAL A 12 0.92 -18.31 44.12
CA VAL A 12 -0.13 -17.36 44.53
C VAL A 12 0.15 -15.85 44.32
N LEU A 13 -0.43 -15.37 43.21
CA LEU A 13 -1.35 -14.22 43.05
C LEU A 13 -1.10 -12.93 43.86
N PHE A 14 -0.85 -11.83 43.15
CA PHE A 14 -1.43 -10.53 43.49
C PHE A 14 -1.76 -9.72 42.21
N THR A 15 -3.04 -9.37 42.15
CA THR A 15 -3.77 -8.35 41.39
C THR A 15 -2.98 -7.20 40.76
N ALA A 16 -3.35 -6.83 39.53
CA ALA A 16 -4.00 -5.54 39.22
C ALA A 16 -4.00 -5.31 37.71
N SER A 17 -5.20 -5.22 37.16
CA SER A 17 -5.53 -4.65 35.86
C SER A 17 -4.94 -3.25 35.72
N GLY A 18 -3.77 -3.16 35.10
CA GLY A 18 -3.19 -1.92 34.58
C GLY A 18 -3.17 -2.03 33.06
N GLY A 19 -4.30 -1.73 32.42
CA GLY A 19 -4.36 -1.58 30.97
C GLY A 19 -3.52 -0.38 30.57
N VAL A 20 -2.24 -0.59 30.28
CA VAL A 20 -1.48 0.39 29.50
C VAL A 20 -2.04 0.31 28.10
N ILE A 21 -2.87 1.31 27.77
CA ILE A 21 -3.23 1.61 26.39
C ILE A 21 -1.88 1.90 25.71
N ALA A 22 -1.34 0.88 25.06
CA ALA A 22 -0.26 1.05 24.10
C ALA A 22 -0.87 1.85 22.95
N CYS A 23 -0.91 3.18 23.10
CA CYS A 23 -1.01 4.09 21.99
C CYS A 23 0.09 3.65 21.04
N LYS A 24 -0.27 2.97 19.95
CA LYS A 24 0.63 2.70 18.85
C LYS A 24 0.93 4.04 18.22
N SER A 25 1.92 4.75 18.76
CA SER A 25 2.49 5.92 18.12
C SER A 25 3.06 5.44 16.79
N SER A 26 2.37 5.73 15.69
CA SER A 26 2.95 5.51 14.37
C SER A 26 4.28 6.30 14.32
N PRO A 27 5.39 5.68 13.87
CA PRO A 27 6.65 6.38 13.76
C PRO A 27 6.48 7.61 12.87
N SER A 28 7.20 8.69 13.21
CA SER A 28 7.21 9.88 12.35
C SER A 28 7.82 9.50 10.99
N PRO A 29 7.30 10.07 9.88
CA PRO A 29 7.80 9.74 8.56
C PRO A 29 9.27 10.13 8.41
N THR A 30 10.04 9.32 7.70
CA THR A 30 11.46 9.59 7.44
C THR A 30 11.63 10.69 6.38
N THR A 31 12.80 11.34 6.32
CA THR A 31 13.10 12.34 5.28
C THR A 31 13.00 11.75 3.87
N GLU A 32 13.40 10.48 3.72
CA GLU A 32 13.29 9.74 2.47
C GLU A 32 11.83 9.54 2.06
N GLU A 33 10.97 9.05 2.97
CA GLU A 33 9.53 8.89 2.72
C GLU A 33 8.88 10.21 2.31
N VAL A 34 9.23 11.32 2.99
CA VAL A 34 8.71 12.64 2.62
C VAL A 34 9.10 12.99 1.19
N SER A 35 10.35 12.77 0.79
CA SER A 35 10.83 13.08 -0.56
C SER A 35 10.18 12.20 -1.64
N VAL A 36 10.02 10.90 -1.40
CA VAL A 36 9.39 9.96 -2.33
C VAL A 36 7.92 10.30 -2.54
N ARG A 37 7.23 10.67 -1.47
CA ARG A 37 5.80 10.99 -1.52
C ARG A 37 5.48 12.24 -2.32
N VAL A 38 6.42 13.17 -2.52
CA VAL A 38 6.22 14.36 -3.36
C VAL A 38 5.78 13.98 -4.78
N TYR A 39 6.37 12.94 -5.36
CA TYR A 39 5.98 12.46 -6.69
C TYR A 39 4.99 11.29 -6.63
N ALA A 40 5.15 10.39 -5.65
CA ALA A 40 4.35 9.17 -5.60
C ALA A 40 2.89 9.42 -5.23
N ASP A 41 2.61 10.35 -4.30
CA ASP A 41 1.25 10.63 -3.86
C ASP A 41 0.36 11.18 -5.00
N PRO A 42 0.74 12.22 -5.75
CA PRO A 42 -0.09 12.72 -6.86
C PRO A 42 -0.16 11.73 -8.03
N ALA A 43 0.92 10.98 -8.32
CA ALA A 43 0.92 9.98 -9.38
C ALA A 43 -0.07 8.84 -9.08
N THR A 44 -0.04 8.33 -7.84
CA THR A 44 -0.95 7.27 -7.39
C THR A 44 -2.40 7.76 -7.38
N GLU A 45 -2.65 8.96 -6.87
CA GLU A 45 -3.99 9.56 -6.83
C GLU A 45 -4.58 9.66 -8.24
N THR A 46 -3.80 10.21 -9.17
CA THR A 46 -4.23 10.38 -10.56
C THR A 46 -4.46 9.03 -11.25
N THR A 47 -3.58 8.05 -10.99
CA THR A 47 -3.70 6.69 -11.53
C THR A 47 -5.01 6.04 -11.07
N LEU A 48 -5.30 6.05 -9.77
CA LEU A 48 -6.51 5.43 -9.21
C LEU A 48 -7.80 6.14 -9.65
N GLN A 49 -7.77 7.48 -9.74
CA GLN A 49 -8.87 8.24 -10.34
C GLN A 49 -9.07 7.88 -11.83
N GLY A 50 -7.98 7.71 -12.59
CA GLY A 50 -8.03 7.29 -13.99
C GLY A 50 -8.69 5.92 -14.19
N ILE A 51 -8.43 4.95 -13.29
CA ILE A 51 -9.17 3.67 -13.27
C ILE A 51 -10.65 3.91 -12.99
N SER A 52 -10.97 4.67 -11.93
CA SER A 52 -12.35 4.87 -11.49
C SER A 52 -13.21 5.65 -12.49
N GLU A 53 -12.59 6.56 -13.25
CA GLU A 53 -13.23 7.36 -14.31
C GLU A 53 -13.14 6.68 -15.68
N ASN A 54 -12.49 5.51 -15.77
CA ASN A 54 -12.20 4.80 -17.01
C ASN A 54 -11.48 5.68 -18.06
N ASN A 55 -10.58 6.55 -17.60
CA ASN A 55 -9.89 7.56 -18.38
C ASN A 55 -8.41 7.18 -18.58
N LEU A 56 -8.06 6.73 -19.79
CA LEU A 56 -6.71 6.27 -20.13
C LEU A 56 -5.65 7.36 -20.02
N ALA A 57 -5.97 8.58 -20.45
CA ALA A 57 -5.01 9.70 -20.38
C ALA A 57 -4.65 10.02 -18.93
N LYS A 58 -5.63 9.97 -18.02
CA LYS A 58 -5.43 10.17 -16.59
C LYS A 58 -4.70 8.98 -15.96
N TYR A 59 -5.12 7.75 -16.27
CA TYR A 59 -4.50 6.53 -15.75
C TYR A 59 -3.00 6.44 -16.08
N THR A 60 -2.62 6.87 -17.28
CA THR A 60 -1.24 6.79 -17.75
C THR A 60 -0.45 8.08 -17.63
N GLN A 61 -1.02 9.16 -17.06
CA GLN A 61 -0.43 10.50 -17.05
C GLN A 61 1.03 10.50 -16.59
N TYR A 62 1.29 9.87 -15.44
CA TYR A 62 2.61 9.76 -14.81
C TYR A 62 3.39 8.51 -15.21
N GLY A 63 2.87 7.73 -16.17
CA GLY A 63 3.53 6.54 -16.70
C GLY A 63 4.80 6.86 -17.46
N ASN A 64 5.79 5.99 -17.35
CA ASN A 64 6.92 5.95 -18.27
C ASN A 64 6.48 5.41 -19.65
N ALA A 65 7.40 5.43 -20.62
CA ALA A 65 7.09 5.04 -21.98
C ALA A 65 6.60 3.57 -22.09
N ALA A 66 7.19 2.66 -21.32
CA ALA A 66 6.81 1.25 -21.33
C ALA A 66 5.41 1.04 -20.73
N PHE A 67 5.11 1.66 -19.59
CA PHE A 67 3.79 1.61 -18.96
C PHE A 67 2.72 2.17 -19.90
N LYS A 68 2.97 3.34 -20.51
CA LYS A 68 2.06 3.97 -21.49
C LYS A 68 1.81 3.09 -22.71
N ALA A 69 2.85 2.40 -23.21
CA ALA A 69 2.72 1.51 -24.37
C ALA A 69 2.01 0.20 -24.04
N ALA A 70 2.11 -0.29 -22.80
CA ALA A 70 1.51 -1.56 -22.38
C ALA A 70 0.00 -1.45 -22.10
N VAL A 71 -0.50 -0.25 -21.79
CA VAL A 71 -1.91 -0.05 -21.42
C VAL A 71 -2.69 0.51 -22.60
N THR A 72 -3.73 -0.21 -22.99
CA THR A 72 -4.73 0.25 -23.96
C THR A 72 -6.03 0.64 -23.25
N GLN A 73 -6.92 1.34 -23.95
CA GLN A 73 -8.27 1.60 -23.44
C GLN A 73 -9.03 0.29 -23.19
N GLU A 74 -8.81 -0.74 -24.01
CA GLU A 74 -9.44 -2.05 -23.83
C GLU A 74 -9.00 -2.72 -22.53
N THR A 75 -7.68 -2.75 -22.27
CA THR A 75 -7.14 -3.28 -21.02
C THR A 75 -7.64 -2.49 -19.82
N LEU A 76 -7.67 -1.15 -19.91
CA LEU A 76 -8.22 -0.30 -18.86
C LEU A 76 -9.70 -0.59 -18.60
N ASN A 77 -10.53 -0.71 -19.65
CA ASN A 77 -11.94 -1.01 -19.52
C ASN A 77 -12.17 -2.32 -18.75
N ALA A 78 -11.41 -3.37 -19.10
CA ALA A 78 -11.49 -4.66 -18.43
C ALA A 78 -11.10 -4.55 -16.95
N THR A 79 -9.99 -3.89 -16.65
CA THR A 79 -9.51 -3.67 -15.28
C THR A 79 -10.50 -2.82 -14.46
N ALA A 80 -11.01 -1.72 -15.02
CA ALA A 80 -11.97 -0.84 -14.36
C ALA A 80 -13.30 -1.56 -14.09
N ALA A 81 -13.79 -2.36 -15.04
CA ALA A 81 -15.00 -3.17 -14.86
C ALA A 81 -14.83 -4.19 -13.71
N GLN A 82 -13.69 -4.89 -13.67
CA GLN A 82 -13.38 -5.85 -12.61
C GLN A 82 -13.35 -5.15 -11.25
N ILE A 83 -12.59 -4.05 -11.12
CA ILE A 83 -12.46 -3.30 -9.87
C ILE A 83 -13.82 -2.74 -9.42
N ASN A 84 -14.59 -2.14 -10.32
CA ASN A 84 -15.89 -1.58 -9.96
C ASN A 84 -16.90 -2.66 -9.53
N SER A 85 -16.82 -3.85 -10.13
CA SER A 85 -17.67 -4.99 -9.73
C SER A 85 -17.39 -5.41 -8.28
N GLN A 86 -16.11 -5.50 -7.90
CA GLN A 86 -15.66 -6.03 -6.61
C GLN A 86 -15.60 -4.96 -5.50
N LEU A 87 -15.00 -3.81 -5.81
CA LEU A 87 -14.65 -2.76 -4.86
C LEU A 87 -15.48 -1.47 -5.05
N GLY A 88 -16.03 -1.26 -6.26
CA GLY A 88 -16.82 -0.07 -6.59
C GLY A 88 -15.96 1.17 -6.92
N THR A 89 -16.46 2.36 -6.64
CA THR A 89 -15.78 3.63 -6.97
C THR A 89 -14.65 3.94 -6.00
N TYR A 90 -13.52 4.44 -6.51
CA TYR A 90 -12.40 4.91 -5.70
C TYR A 90 -12.80 6.10 -4.81
N GLN A 91 -12.27 6.16 -3.59
CA GLN A 91 -12.56 7.24 -2.63
C GLN A 91 -11.30 7.94 -2.11
N SER A 92 -10.30 7.16 -1.68
CA SER A 92 -9.06 7.71 -1.11
C SER A 92 -7.95 6.67 -1.05
N LYS A 93 -6.74 7.12 -0.72
CA LYS A 93 -5.58 6.27 -0.46
C LYS A 93 -4.88 6.69 0.82
N GLU A 94 -4.30 5.73 1.51
CA GLU A 94 -3.44 5.90 2.67
C GLU A 94 -2.05 5.36 2.34
N PHE A 95 -1.01 6.18 2.52
CA PHE A 95 0.38 5.74 2.36
C PHE A 95 0.73 4.74 3.47
N LEU A 96 1.40 3.64 3.11
CA LEU A 96 1.82 2.61 4.05
C LEU A 96 3.32 2.61 4.28
N ARG A 97 4.11 2.51 3.20
CA ARG A 97 5.57 2.41 3.26
C ARG A 97 6.21 2.58 1.88
N VAL A 98 7.51 2.85 1.89
CA VAL A 98 8.40 2.79 0.72
C VAL A 98 9.35 1.60 0.86
N GLU A 99 9.65 0.95 -0.25
CA GLU A 99 10.74 -0.02 -0.40
C GLU A 99 11.56 0.33 -1.64
N GLU A 100 12.81 -0.11 -1.67
CA GLU A 100 13.61 -0.11 -2.89
C GLU A 100 13.90 -1.55 -3.31
N GLN A 101 13.73 -1.83 -4.60
CA GLN A 101 14.00 -3.14 -5.16
C GLN A 101 14.59 -3.02 -6.56
N GLN A 102 15.81 -3.52 -6.75
CA GLN A 102 16.48 -3.57 -8.05
C GLN A 102 16.55 -2.20 -8.77
N GLY A 103 16.72 -1.13 -8.01
CA GLY A 103 16.80 0.24 -8.54
C GLY A 103 15.44 0.89 -8.86
N TYR A 104 14.33 0.25 -8.48
CA TYR A 104 13.00 0.85 -8.47
C TYR A 104 12.59 1.25 -7.06
N THR A 105 11.82 2.34 -6.97
CA THR A 105 11.13 2.72 -5.74
C THR A 105 9.73 2.13 -5.75
N LEU A 106 9.41 1.30 -4.76
CA LEU A 106 8.13 0.66 -4.55
C LEU A 106 7.38 1.43 -3.46
N VAL A 107 6.20 1.96 -3.78
CA VAL A 107 5.38 2.69 -2.82
C VAL A 107 4.07 1.96 -2.62
N HIS A 108 3.81 1.60 -1.36
CA HIS A 108 2.63 0.84 -0.99
C HIS A 108 1.59 1.75 -0.38
N TYR A 109 0.36 1.59 -0.85
CA TYR A 109 -0.82 2.29 -0.37
C TYR A 109 -1.90 1.29 0.02
N LYS A 110 -2.78 1.70 0.93
CA LYS A 110 -4.11 1.10 1.08
C LYS A 110 -5.11 2.01 0.41
N ALA A 111 -5.76 1.53 -0.64
CA ALA A 111 -6.79 2.29 -1.35
C ALA A 111 -8.18 1.90 -0.83
N LYS A 112 -9.00 2.90 -0.57
CA LYS A 112 -10.39 2.75 -0.15
C LYS A 112 -11.32 2.98 -1.34
N PHE A 113 -12.25 2.05 -1.48
CA PHE A 113 -13.32 2.08 -2.46
C PHE A 113 -14.67 1.95 -1.75
N SER A 114 -15.76 2.20 -2.48
CA SER A 114 -17.11 2.19 -1.89
C SER A 114 -17.57 0.86 -1.27
N LYS A 115 -17.00 -0.27 -1.68
CA LYS A 115 -17.37 -1.63 -1.23
C LYS A 115 -16.24 -2.35 -0.49
N GLY A 116 -15.06 -1.74 -0.34
CA GLY A 116 -13.92 -2.40 0.28
C GLY A 116 -12.62 -1.61 0.22
N GLU A 117 -11.56 -2.20 0.75
CA GLU A 117 -10.19 -1.66 0.71
C GLU A 117 -9.26 -2.71 0.08
N VAL A 118 -8.20 -2.25 -0.58
CA VAL A 118 -7.21 -3.12 -1.24
C VAL A 118 -5.83 -2.51 -1.18
N GLY A 119 -4.78 -3.34 -1.14
CA GLY A 119 -3.40 -2.88 -1.26
C GLY A 119 -3.10 -2.43 -2.68
N ILE A 120 -2.31 -1.37 -2.83
CA ILE A 120 -1.80 -0.89 -4.11
C ILE A 120 -0.29 -0.77 -4.00
N ARG A 121 0.44 -1.47 -4.86
CA ARG A 121 1.87 -1.24 -5.05
C ARG A 121 2.10 -0.46 -6.33
N MET A 122 2.69 0.71 -6.19
CA MET A 122 3.17 1.54 -7.29
C MET A 122 4.68 1.35 -7.43
N VAL A 123 5.14 1.14 -8.66
CA VAL A 123 6.57 0.99 -8.97
C VAL A 123 7.01 2.19 -9.79
N PHE A 124 8.04 2.89 -9.30
CA PHE A 124 8.62 4.06 -9.94
C PHE A 124 10.03 3.78 -10.41
N ASP A 125 10.34 4.18 -11.64
CA ASP A 125 11.71 4.15 -12.15
C ASP A 125 12.56 5.29 -11.59
N LYS A 126 13.84 5.31 -11.97
CA LYS A 126 14.83 6.32 -11.53
C LYS A 126 14.46 7.76 -11.87
N ASP A 127 13.53 7.97 -12.81
CA ASP A 127 13.06 9.29 -13.23
C ASP A 127 11.74 9.65 -12.53
N ASN A 128 11.36 8.88 -11.50
CA ASN A 128 10.14 9.01 -10.72
C ASN A 128 8.85 8.83 -11.53
N LEU A 129 8.93 8.13 -12.66
CA LEU A 129 7.77 7.81 -13.50
C LEU A 129 7.22 6.43 -13.14
N VAL A 130 5.90 6.27 -13.26
CA VAL A 130 5.22 4.99 -12.99
C VAL A 130 5.66 3.97 -14.03
N ALA A 131 6.35 2.93 -13.58
CA ALA A 131 6.78 1.79 -14.36
C ALA A 131 5.84 0.58 -14.22
N GLY A 132 5.00 0.56 -13.18
CA GLY A 132 4.01 -0.49 -12.98
C GLY A 132 3.10 -0.25 -11.78
N GLN A 133 2.00 -1.00 -11.74
CA GLN A 133 0.97 -0.92 -10.71
C GLN A 133 0.37 -2.32 -10.46
N TRP A 134 0.23 -2.69 -9.18
CA TRP A 134 -0.37 -3.95 -8.76
C TRP A 134 -1.42 -3.72 -7.68
N PHE A 135 -2.45 -4.58 -7.67
CA PHE A 135 -3.36 -4.75 -6.53
C PHE A 135 -2.85 -5.91 -5.68
N GLU A 136 -2.83 -5.73 -4.35
CA GLU A 136 -2.31 -6.69 -3.36
C GLU A 136 -3.35 -7.01 -2.26
#